data_AF-A0A0U3Q8M6-F1
#
_entry.id   AF-A0A0U3Q8M6-F1
#
_cell.length_a   1.000
_cell.length_b   1.000
_cell.length_c   1.000
_cell.angle_alpha   90.00
_cell.angle_beta   90.00
_cell.angle_gamma   90.00
#
_symmetry.space_group_name_H-M   'P 1'
#
loop_
_entity.id
_entity.type
_entity.pdbx_description
1 polymer ?
#
loop_
_entity_poly.entity_id
_entity_poly.type
_entity_poly.pdbx_seq_one_letter_code
_entity_poly.pdbx_strand_id
1 'polypeptide(L)'
;MDRIEKRTKFTLDGTAYEHANPTPQLVAGSVRRFPSGTEPRVIAQVPLAGGGTVEVHGYATHYTQEWVSIEWNDDNIQHFACWVPAADVRRPGEDEWRGRYVAF
;
A
#
# COMPACT_ATOMS: atom_id res chain seq x y z
N MET A 1 -16.29 18.32 -10.40
CA MET A 1 -16.06 16.99 -9.82
C MET A 1 -14.78 17.11 -9.03
N ASP A 2 -14.89 17.45 -7.75
CA ASP A 2 -13.76 17.62 -6.85
C ASP A 2 -12.95 16.32 -6.82
N ARG A 3 -11.73 16.40 -7.33
CA ARG A 3 -10.74 15.34 -7.19
C ARG A 3 -10.44 15.28 -5.70
N ILE A 4 -11.03 14.32 -4.98
CA ILE A 4 -10.62 14.01 -3.61
C ILE A 4 -9.10 13.84 -3.68
N GLU A 5 -8.35 14.77 -3.10
CA GLU A 5 -6.90 14.68 -3.07
C GLU A 5 -6.56 13.37 -2.36
N LYS A 6 -5.95 12.43 -3.08
CA LYS A 6 -5.42 11.22 -2.47
C LYS A 6 -4.39 11.67 -1.44
N ARG A 7 -4.60 11.31 -0.19
CA ARG A 7 -3.67 11.61 0.90
C ARG A 7 -2.37 10.84 0.64
N THR A 8 -1.26 11.56 0.48
CA THR A 8 0.06 10.99 0.17
C THR A 8 1.03 11.02 1.34
N LYS A 9 0.79 11.89 2.32
CA LYS A 9 1.66 12.12 3.49
C LYS A 9 1.22 11.26 4.67
N PHE A 10 2.13 10.46 5.22
CA PHE A 10 1.87 9.50 6.29
C PHE A 10 3.06 9.46 7.28
N THR A 11 2.82 8.92 8.48
CA THR A 11 3.86 8.75 9.51
C THR A 11 4.08 7.27 9.83
N LEU A 12 5.34 6.82 9.83
CA LEU A 12 5.73 5.50 10.34
C LEU A 12 6.81 5.65 11.39
N ASP A 13 6.61 5.03 12.56
CA ASP A 13 7.53 5.07 13.69
C ASP A 13 8.01 6.50 14.02
N GLY A 14 7.09 7.46 13.98
CA GLY A 14 7.33 8.88 14.24
C GLY A 14 7.99 9.66 13.10
N THR A 15 8.30 9.02 11.96
CA THR A 15 8.92 9.65 10.80
C THR A 15 7.89 9.95 9.72
N ALA A 16 7.87 11.19 9.21
CA ALA A 16 6.98 11.60 8.14
C ALA A 16 7.52 11.23 6.76
N TYR A 17 6.66 10.67 5.91
CA TYR A 17 6.94 10.28 4.54
C TYR A 17 5.86 10.82 3.60
N GLU A 18 6.17 10.88 2.30
CA GLU A 18 5.21 11.16 1.25
C GLU A 18 5.36 10.13 0.13
N HIS A 19 4.34 9.31 -0.12
CA HIS A 19 4.40 8.31 -1.17
C HIS A 19 4.16 8.93 -2.55
N ALA A 20 4.84 8.39 -3.57
CA ALA A 20 4.78 8.89 -4.95
C ALA A 20 3.39 8.71 -5.60
N ASN A 21 2.52 7.86 -5.03
CA ASN A 21 1.19 7.52 -5.56
C ASN A 21 1.25 7.15 -7.06
N PRO A 22 1.99 6.10 -7.45
CA PRO A 22 2.05 5.68 -8.84
C PRO A 22 0.64 5.45 -9.39
N THR A 23 0.41 5.92 -10.61
CA THR A 23 -0.83 5.68 -11.37
C THR A 23 -0.51 4.75 -12.53
N PRO A 24 -0.42 3.43 -12.29
CA PRO A 24 -0.14 2.48 -13.35
C PRO A 24 -1.22 2.53 -14.43
N GLN A 25 -0.83 2.30 -15.69
CA GLN A 25 -1.77 2.15 -16.79
C GLN A 25 -2.37 0.74 -16.73
N LEU A 26 -3.49 0.62 -16.01
CA LEU A 26 -4.16 -0.66 -15.80
C LEU A 26 -5.04 -1.00 -17.01
N VAL A 27 -4.79 -2.16 -17.63
CA VAL A 27 -5.65 -2.68 -18.70
C VAL A 27 -7.02 -3.05 -18.13
N ALA A 28 -8.10 -2.63 -18.79
CA ALA A 28 -9.46 -2.95 -18.37
C ALA A 28 -9.65 -4.47 -18.20
N GLY A 29 -10.21 -4.90 -17.06
CA GLY A 29 -10.42 -6.31 -16.75
C GLY A 29 -9.18 -7.08 -16.26
N SER A 30 -7.99 -6.46 -16.25
CA SER A 30 -6.78 -7.10 -15.72
C SER A 30 -6.65 -7.01 -14.20
N VAL A 31 -7.32 -6.05 -13.58
CA VAL A 31 -7.32 -5.83 -12.14
C VAL A 31 -8.20 -6.86 -11.45
N ARG A 32 -7.59 -7.61 -10.54
CA ARG A 32 -8.26 -8.55 -9.65
C ARG A 32 -8.29 -7.97 -8.24
N ARG A 33 -9.26 -8.39 -7.46
CA ARG A 33 -9.44 -8.01 -6.06
C ARG A 33 -9.35 -9.25 -5.18
N PHE A 34 -8.70 -9.15 -4.03
CA PHE A 34 -8.80 -10.18 -3.01
C PHE A 34 -10.20 -10.16 -2.36
N PRO A 35 -10.80 -11.31 -2.02
CA PRO A 35 -12.07 -11.31 -1.32
C PRO A 35 -11.97 -10.54 0.01
N SER A 36 -13.04 -9.82 0.36
CA SER A 36 -13.07 -9.04 1.59
C SER A 36 -12.89 -9.94 2.82
N GLY A 37 -12.03 -9.52 3.75
CA GLY A 37 -11.68 -10.28 4.94
C GLY A 37 -10.62 -11.36 4.71
N THR A 38 -10.08 -11.47 3.49
CA THR A 38 -9.06 -12.47 3.12
C THR A 38 -7.82 -11.83 2.49
N GLU A 39 -7.75 -10.50 2.51
CA GLU A 39 -6.61 -9.74 2.02
C GLU A 39 -5.32 -10.22 2.71
N PRO A 40 -4.26 -10.59 1.95
CA PRO A 40 -3.03 -11.07 2.56
C PRO A 40 -2.26 -9.91 3.19
N ARG A 41 -1.68 -10.19 4.35
CA ARG A 41 -0.62 -9.36 4.94
C ARG A 41 0.60 -9.37 4.04
N VAL A 42 1.18 -8.20 3.81
CA VAL A 42 2.36 -8.02 2.97
C VAL A 42 3.33 -7.01 3.56
N ILE A 43 4.59 -7.17 3.17
CA ILE A 43 5.64 -6.17 3.33
C ILE A 43 5.94 -5.64 1.93
N ALA A 44 5.82 -4.32 1.75
CA ALA A 44 5.94 -3.65 0.47
C ALA A 44 6.98 -2.53 0.50
N GLN A 45 7.74 -2.36 -0.57
CA GLN A 45 8.57 -1.17 -0.77
C GLN A 45 7.73 -0.08 -1.46
N VAL A 46 7.23 0.87 -0.68
CA VAL A 46 6.42 1.98 -1.19
C VAL A 46 7.32 3.08 -1.74
N PRO A 47 7.19 3.48 -3.02
CA PRO A 47 8.00 4.54 -3.59
C PRO A 47 7.65 5.89 -2.98
N LEU A 48 8.67 6.70 -2.70
CA LEU A 48 8.52 8.03 -2.10
C LEU A 48 8.58 9.12 -3.18
N ALA A 49 7.84 10.23 -2.95
CA ALA A 49 7.80 11.36 -3.87
C ALA A 49 9.18 12.04 -4.04
N GLY A 50 10.03 11.99 -3.02
CA GLY A 50 11.42 12.48 -3.06
C GLY A 50 12.43 11.50 -3.68
N GLY A 51 11.97 10.34 -4.16
CA GLY A 51 12.82 9.24 -4.62
C GLY A 51 13.11 8.21 -3.52
N GLY A 52 13.54 7.02 -3.93
CA GLY A 52 13.73 5.87 -3.05
C GLY A 52 12.42 5.21 -2.63
N THR A 53 12.51 4.31 -1.66
CA THR A 53 11.38 3.54 -1.12
C THR A 53 11.38 3.54 0.41
N VAL A 54 10.23 3.23 1.00
CA VAL A 54 10.08 2.92 2.41
C VAL A 54 9.36 1.59 2.57
N GLU A 55 9.76 0.79 3.55
CA GLU A 55 9.05 -0.45 3.88
C GLU A 55 7.73 -0.14 4.58
N VAL A 56 6.63 -0.71 4.08
CA VAL A 56 5.30 -0.61 4.65
C VAL A 56 4.75 -2.01 4.89
N HIS A 57 4.19 -2.22 6.08
CA HIS A 57 3.45 -3.42 6.43
C HIS A 57 1.96 -3.14 6.26
N GLY A 58 1.31 -3.83 5.33
CA GLY A 58 -0.06 -3.55 4.94
C GLY A 58 -0.80 -4.77 4.40
N TYR A 59 -1.97 -4.53 3.83
CA TYR A 59 -2.82 -5.56 3.22
C TYR A 59 -2.88 -5.34 1.71
N ALA A 60 -2.69 -6.39 0.92
CA ALA A 60 -2.90 -6.32 -0.52
C ALA A 60 -4.41 -6.41 -0.83
N THR A 61 -4.99 -5.39 -1.46
CA THR A 61 -6.44 -5.35 -1.73
C THR A 61 -6.76 -5.65 -3.20
N HIS A 62 -5.92 -5.16 -4.11
CA HIS A 62 -6.05 -5.36 -5.55
C HIS A 62 -4.71 -5.74 -6.17
N TYR A 63 -4.74 -6.41 -7.32
CA TYR A 63 -3.53 -6.82 -8.02
C TYR A 63 -3.73 -6.99 -9.52
N THR A 64 -2.65 -6.82 -10.26
CA THR A 64 -2.43 -7.33 -11.62
C THR A 64 -1.22 -8.25 -11.59
N GLN A 65 -0.70 -8.64 -12.75
CA GLN A 65 0.59 -9.35 -12.82
C GLN A 65 1.76 -8.46 -12.38
N GLU A 66 1.70 -7.15 -12.63
CA GLU A 66 2.82 -6.23 -12.47
C GLU A 66 2.68 -5.31 -11.26
N TRP A 67 1.47 -5.15 -10.72
CA TRP A 67 1.17 -4.17 -9.69
C TRP A 67 0.30 -4.76 -8.58
N VAL A 68 0.51 -4.30 -7.35
CA VAL A 68 -0.33 -4.64 -6.20
C VAL A 68 -0.71 -3.35 -5.47
N SER A 69 -1.99 -3.21 -5.14
CA SER A 69 -2.50 -2.11 -4.31
C SER A 69 -2.40 -2.52 -2.86
N ILE A 70 -1.62 -1.79 -2.08
CA ILE A 70 -1.44 -2.01 -0.64
C ILE A 70 -2.20 -0.96 0.13
N GLU A 71 -2.86 -1.38 1.19
CA GLU A 71 -3.53 -0.51 2.16
C GLU A 71 -2.88 -0.66 3.55
N TRP A 72 -2.71 0.46 4.24
CA TRP A 72 -2.15 0.49 5.59
C TRP A 72 -2.72 1.66 6.39
N ASN A 73 -2.55 1.62 7.71
CA ASN A 73 -2.71 2.81 8.54
C ASN A 73 -1.36 3.34 8.97
N ASP A 74 -1.25 4.67 9.02
CA ASP A 74 -0.10 5.35 9.62
C ASP A 74 -0.19 5.34 11.16
N ASP A 75 0.80 5.95 11.83
CA ASP A 75 0.82 6.07 13.29
C ASP A 75 -0.40 6.78 13.89
N ASN A 76 -1.11 7.59 13.10
CA ASN A 76 -2.30 8.33 13.51
C ASN A 76 -3.61 7.60 13.13
N ILE A 77 -3.53 6.32 12.75
CA ILE A 77 -4.66 5.50 12.30
C ILE A 77 -5.33 6.08 11.03
N GLN A 78 -4.60 6.89 10.26
CA GLN A 78 -5.11 7.38 8.98
C GLN A 78 -4.91 6.32 7.92
N HIS A 79 -5.91 6.10 7.07
CA HIS A 79 -5.86 5.09 6.01
C HIS A 79 -5.14 5.62 4.77
N PHE A 80 -4.30 4.77 4.18
CA PHE A 80 -3.55 5.03 2.96
C PHE A 80 -3.66 3.85 2.00
N ALA A 81 -3.55 4.15 0.71
CA ALA A 81 -3.51 3.15 -0.34
C ALA A 81 -2.50 3.55 -1.42
N CYS A 82 -1.67 2.61 -1.87
CA CYS A 82 -0.69 2.84 -2.92
C CYS A 82 -0.52 1.62 -3.82
N TRP A 83 -0.49 1.84 -5.13
CA TRP A 83 0.00 0.83 -6.08
C TRP A 83 1.52 0.77 -6.01
N VAL A 84 2.06 -0.44 -5.92
CA VAL A 84 3.48 -0.73 -5.94
C VAL A 84 3.77 -1.85 -6.95
N PRO A 85 4.98 -1.92 -7.54
CA PRO A 85 5.36 -3.04 -8.38
C PRO A 85 5.21 -4.37 -7.63
N ALA A 86 4.71 -5.40 -8.30
CA ALA A 86 4.51 -6.72 -7.66
C ALA A 86 5.82 -7.34 -7.17
N ALA A 87 6.94 -7.03 -7.84
CA ALA A 87 8.28 -7.45 -7.43
C ALA A 87 8.74 -6.84 -6.09
N ASP A 88 8.14 -5.72 -5.69
CA ASP A 88 8.45 -4.99 -4.46
C ASP A 88 7.58 -5.43 -3.27
N VAL A 89 6.79 -6.50 -3.45
CA VAL A 89 5.85 -7.02 -2.46
C VAL A 89 6.20 -8.46 -2.11
N ARG A 90 6.25 -8.74 -0.81
CA ARG A 90 6.44 -10.10 -0.30
C ARG A 90 5.49 -10.39 0.86
N ARG A 91 5.28 -11.67 1.14
CA ARG A 91 4.61 -12.08 2.38
C ARG A 91 5.58 -11.92 3.57
N PRO A 92 5.10 -11.48 4.74
CA PRO A 92 5.89 -11.53 5.96
C PRO A 92 6.13 -12.97 6.40
N GLY A 93 7.26 -13.24 7.04
CA GLY A 93 7.46 -14.40 7.91
C GLY A 93 6.64 -14.30 9.20
N GLU A 94 6.66 -15.36 10.01
CA GLU A 94 5.83 -15.50 11.22
C GLU A 94 5.97 -14.32 12.20
N ASP A 95 7.20 -13.84 12.41
CA ASP A 95 7.53 -12.77 13.38
C ASP A 95 7.88 -11.42 12.74
N GLU A 96 7.74 -11.30 11.41
CA GLU A 96 8.10 -10.04 10.73
C GLU A 96 6.96 -9.03 10.74
N TRP A 97 5.71 -9.47 10.89
CA TRP A 97 4.56 -8.61 10.73
C TRP A 97 4.47 -7.53 11.81
N ARG A 98 4.50 -6.26 11.40
CA ARG A 98 4.36 -5.08 12.27
C ARG A 98 3.24 -4.13 11.86
N GLY A 99 2.40 -4.54 10.91
CA GLY A 99 1.35 -3.69 10.38
C GLY A 99 0.28 -3.35 11.41
N ARG A 100 -0.06 -2.07 11.51
CA ARG A 100 -1.21 -1.55 12.24
C ARG A 100 -2.32 -1.36 11.22
N TYR A 101 -3.26 -2.29 11.15
CA TYR A 101 -4.44 -2.14 10.29
C TYR A 101 -5.68 -2.24 11.15
N VAL A 102 -6.50 -1.20 11.09
CA VAL A 102 -7.84 -1.17 11.66
C VAL A 102 -8.80 -1.09 10.47
N ALA A 103 -9.55 -2.17 10.23
CA ALA A 103 -10.64 -2.15 9.26
C ALA A 103 -11.73 -1.21 9.79
N PHE A 104 -12.13 -0.23 8.98
CA PHE A 104 -13.30 0.63 9.25
C PHE A 104 -14.55 0.05 8.59
#